data_AF-A0A165EKW8-F1
#
_entry.id   AF-A0A165EKW8-F1
#
_cell.length_a   1.000
_cell.length_b   1.000
_cell.length_c   1.000
_cell.angle_alpha   90.00
_cell.angle_beta   90.00
_cell.angle_gamma   90.00
#
_symmetry.space_group_name_H-M   'P 1'
#
loop_
_entity.id
_entity.type
_entity.pdbx_description
1 polymer ?
#
loop_
_entity_poly.entity_id
_entity_poly.type
_entity_poly.pdbx_seq_one_letter_code
_entity_poly.pdbx_strand_id
1 'polypeptide(L)'
;MRRAVCAVLLAAALAGCAAPGLRTLDGLSGVPPRVELAATPFYPQQDYQCGPAALATVLNAAGAATTPEALVDAVYLPARRGSLQLEMLAAVPRHGLVATRIAPRLDALLAELAAGHPVLVMQNMGLSWAPSWHYAVAVGYELARRELILRSGTEARMAMSFDTFEHTWARSGHWAFVALPPGTLPASAGAAELADGLIAYARLARPADAARGFAAAAARHPDDATLAVGLAGSQHAAGDPAAAEATLRATLARPALPAAGRDALANNLANLLAGRGRHDEAEALVAPIAAADGPWRDAARATLAAIRAARAPKAPPAATR
;
A
#
# COMPACT_ATOMS: atom_id res chain seq x y z
N MET A 1 30.66 44.30 -29.24
CA MET A 1 30.46 43.60 -27.94
C MET A 1 28.98 43.35 -27.60
N ARG A 2 28.06 44.31 -27.72
CA ARG A 2 26.61 44.12 -27.40
C ARG A 2 25.89 43.01 -28.20
N ARG A 3 26.21 42.79 -29.48
CA ARG A 3 25.57 41.75 -30.30
C ARG A 3 26.00 40.32 -29.93
N ALA A 4 27.22 40.15 -29.42
CA ALA A 4 27.73 38.85 -28.98
C ALA A 4 27.12 38.43 -27.63
N VAL A 5 26.86 39.40 -26.74
CA VAL A 5 26.20 39.16 -25.44
C VAL A 5 24.74 38.71 -25.62
N CYS A 6 24.00 39.30 -26.57
CA CYS A 6 22.64 38.86 -26.87
C CYS A 6 22.58 37.44 -27.48
N ALA A 7 23.56 37.06 -28.31
CA ALA A 7 23.62 35.72 -28.88
C ALA A 7 23.91 34.63 -27.83
N VAL A 8 24.77 34.93 -26.85
CA VAL A 8 25.07 34.02 -25.74
C VAL A 8 23.89 33.87 -24.77
N LEU A 9 23.16 34.96 -24.49
CA LEU A 9 21.95 34.91 -23.65
C LEU A 9 20.79 34.16 -24.34
N LEU A 10 20.68 34.24 -25.67
CA LEU A 10 19.66 33.49 -26.43
C LEU A 10 20.00 32.00 -26.54
N ALA A 11 21.28 31.64 -26.59
CA ALA A 11 21.74 30.26 -26.57
C ALA A 11 21.57 29.59 -25.19
N ALA A 12 21.74 30.35 -24.09
CA ALA A 12 21.50 29.86 -22.74
C ALA A 12 20.02 29.62 -22.43
N ALA A 13 19.11 30.34 -23.09
CA ALA A 13 17.66 30.12 -22.98
C ALA A 13 17.14 28.91 -23.78
N LEU A 14 17.96 28.36 -24.69
CA LEU A 14 17.66 27.15 -25.47
C LEU A 14 18.30 25.88 -24.90
N ALA A 15 19.07 25.99 -23.81
CA ALA A 15 19.43 24.84 -22.98
C ALA A 15 18.21 24.43 -22.14
N GLY A 16 17.15 24.00 -22.84
CA GLY A 16 15.99 23.39 -22.22
C GLY A 16 16.47 22.20 -21.40
N CYS A 17 16.15 22.22 -20.10
CA CYS A 17 16.30 21.05 -19.25
C CYS A 17 15.66 19.86 -19.98
N ALA A 18 16.47 18.87 -20.35
CA ALA A 18 15.94 17.56 -20.60
C ALA A 18 15.21 17.15 -19.32
N ALA A 19 13.87 17.24 -19.34
CA ALA A 19 13.05 16.57 -18.35
C ALA A 19 13.54 15.12 -18.30
N PRO A 20 13.59 14.46 -17.13
CA PRO A 20 13.88 13.04 -17.07
C PRO A 20 12.72 12.31 -17.74
N GLY A 21 12.74 12.28 -19.07
CA GLY A 21 11.74 11.66 -19.92
C GLY A 21 11.83 10.16 -19.75
N LEU A 22 10.67 9.54 -19.54
CA LEU A 22 10.38 8.12 -19.64
C LEU A 22 11.65 7.25 -19.61
N ARG A 23 12.23 7.07 -18.43
CA ARG A 23 13.33 6.11 -18.27
C ARG A 23 12.75 4.73 -18.55
N THR A 24 12.97 4.31 -19.80
CA THR A 24 12.93 2.97 -20.35
C THR A 24 11.81 2.07 -19.83
N LEU A 25 10.80 1.87 -20.69
CA LEU A 25 9.83 0.77 -20.60
C LEU A 25 10.49 -0.63 -20.74
N ASP A 26 11.82 -0.73 -20.60
CA ASP A 26 12.61 -1.96 -20.65
C ASP A 26 12.15 -2.97 -19.57
N GLY A 27 11.53 -2.48 -18.50
CA GLY A 27 10.86 -3.29 -17.47
C GLY A 27 9.55 -3.96 -17.91
N LEU A 28 8.98 -3.60 -19.07
CA LEU A 28 7.75 -4.22 -19.62
C LEU A 28 8.00 -5.53 -20.37
N SER A 29 9.08 -6.24 -20.07
CA SER A 29 9.33 -7.56 -20.62
C SER A 29 8.17 -8.50 -20.27
N GLY A 30 7.39 -8.93 -21.26
CA GLY A 30 6.26 -9.87 -21.09
C GLY A 30 4.88 -9.25 -20.88
N VAL A 31 4.74 -7.92 -21.01
CA VAL A 31 3.44 -7.23 -20.89
C VAL A 31 2.77 -7.15 -22.28
N PRO A 32 1.45 -7.40 -22.44
CA PRO A 32 0.80 -7.35 -23.75
C PRO A 32 0.96 -5.98 -24.43
N PRO A 33 1.01 -5.88 -25.77
CA PRO A 33 1.19 -4.60 -26.47
C PRO A 33 0.03 -3.62 -26.26
N ARG A 34 -1.16 -4.14 -25.98
CA ARG A 34 -2.37 -3.38 -25.69
C ARG A 34 -3.19 -4.09 -24.63
N VAL A 35 -3.73 -3.32 -23.70
CA VAL A 35 -4.73 -3.79 -22.72
C VAL A 35 -5.83 -2.74 -22.61
N GLU A 36 -7.08 -3.18 -22.51
CA GLU A 36 -8.21 -2.30 -22.18
C GLU A 36 -9.23 -3.09 -21.35
N LEU A 37 -9.36 -2.71 -20.07
CA LEU A 37 -10.31 -3.26 -19.10
C LEU A 37 -11.70 -2.65 -19.33
N ALA A 38 -12.27 -2.96 -20.50
CA ALA A 38 -13.49 -2.33 -21.00
C ALA A 38 -14.70 -2.48 -20.06
N ALA A 39 -14.76 -3.57 -19.29
CA ALA A 39 -15.81 -3.84 -18.30
C ALA A 39 -15.70 -2.98 -17.03
N THR A 40 -14.61 -2.22 -16.85
CA THR A 40 -14.45 -1.34 -15.69
C THR A 40 -15.58 -0.30 -15.69
N PRO A 41 -16.36 -0.20 -14.59
CA PRO A 41 -17.48 0.74 -14.48
C PRO A 41 -17.07 2.17 -14.78
N PHE A 42 -18.04 2.99 -15.17
CA PHE A 42 -17.83 4.40 -15.38
C PHE A 42 -19.00 5.19 -14.81
N TYR A 43 -18.67 6.20 -14.01
CA TYR A 43 -19.63 7.13 -13.43
C TYR A 43 -19.29 8.53 -13.97
N PRO A 44 -20.03 9.05 -14.98
CA PRO A 44 -19.78 10.36 -15.53
C PRO A 44 -20.04 11.45 -14.49
N GLN A 45 -19.18 12.47 -14.44
CA GLN A 45 -19.29 13.51 -13.41
C GLN A 45 -19.05 14.92 -13.91
N GLN A 46 -19.66 15.87 -13.19
CA GLN A 46 -19.34 17.29 -13.19
C GLN A 46 -18.77 17.69 -11.81
N ASP A 47 -18.26 18.92 -11.69
CA ASP A 47 -17.37 19.46 -10.65
C ASP A 47 -17.48 18.88 -9.21
N TYR A 48 -16.32 18.77 -8.56
CA TYR A 48 -16.10 18.42 -7.13
C TYR A 48 -16.38 16.97 -6.68
N GLN A 49 -16.74 16.06 -7.58
CA GLN A 49 -17.00 14.65 -7.23
C GLN A 49 -16.02 13.62 -7.81
N CYS A 50 -14.93 14.06 -8.47
CA CYS A 50 -13.97 13.18 -9.14
C CYS A 50 -13.39 12.07 -8.24
N GLY A 51 -13.19 12.35 -6.94
CA GLY A 51 -12.75 11.37 -5.95
C GLY A 51 -13.75 10.21 -5.76
N PRO A 52 -14.98 10.49 -5.27
CA PRO A 52 -16.00 9.47 -5.08
C PRO A 52 -16.28 8.58 -6.30
N ALA A 53 -16.32 9.09 -7.54
CA ALA A 53 -16.51 8.21 -8.70
C ALA A 53 -15.30 7.39 -9.04
N ALA A 54 -14.09 7.97 -8.99
CA ALA A 54 -12.88 7.20 -9.23
C ALA A 54 -12.77 6.06 -8.22
N LEU A 55 -13.10 6.34 -6.94
CA LEU A 55 -13.13 5.31 -5.91
C LEU A 55 -14.23 4.27 -6.17
N ALA A 56 -15.47 4.69 -6.45
CA ALA A 56 -16.55 3.76 -6.81
C ALA A 56 -16.17 2.87 -7.99
N THR A 57 -15.48 3.43 -8.99
CA THR A 57 -15.02 2.70 -10.17
C THR A 57 -14.08 1.55 -9.80
N VAL A 58 -13.03 1.81 -9.01
CA VAL A 58 -12.08 0.74 -8.62
C VAL A 58 -12.68 -0.24 -7.60
N LEU A 59 -13.56 0.22 -6.70
CA LEU A 59 -14.25 -0.65 -5.75
C LEU A 59 -15.19 -1.62 -6.47
N ASN A 60 -16.04 -1.13 -7.39
CA ASN A 60 -16.94 -1.99 -8.15
C ASN A 60 -16.20 -2.91 -9.12
N ALA A 61 -15.09 -2.45 -9.72
CA ALA A 61 -14.24 -3.32 -10.53
C ALA A 61 -13.65 -4.49 -9.72
N ALA A 62 -13.39 -4.27 -8.44
CA ALA A 62 -12.94 -5.30 -7.50
C ALA A 62 -14.10 -6.09 -6.84
N GLY A 63 -15.34 -5.88 -7.27
CA GLY A 63 -16.53 -6.61 -6.81
C GLY A 63 -17.24 -6.03 -5.59
N ALA A 64 -16.82 -4.87 -5.08
CA ALA A 64 -17.53 -4.18 -4.01
C ALA A 64 -18.67 -3.30 -4.58
N ALA A 65 -19.92 -3.68 -4.28
CA ALA A 65 -21.09 -2.91 -4.70
C ALA A 65 -21.17 -1.59 -3.92
N THR A 66 -20.95 -0.47 -4.62
CA THR A 66 -21.07 0.89 -4.04
C THR A 66 -21.41 1.90 -5.13
N THR A 67 -21.83 3.10 -4.74
CA THR A 67 -22.03 4.23 -5.68
C THR A 67 -21.16 5.43 -5.28
N PRO A 68 -20.89 6.37 -6.20
CA PRO A 68 -20.20 7.61 -5.85
C PRO A 68 -20.88 8.37 -4.70
N GLU A 69 -22.21 8.42 -4.70
CA GLU A 69 -23.01 9.16 -3.71
C GLU A 69 -22.80 8.60 -2.29
N ALA A 70 -22.71 7.27 -2.16
CA ALA A 70 -22.44 6.61 -0.88
C ALA A 70 -21.03 6.89 -0.34
N LEU A 71 -20.10 7.34 -1.19
CA LEU A 71 -18.70 7.58 -0.82
C LEU A 71 -18.42 9.05 -0.51
N VAL A 72 -19.32 9.97 -0.83
CA VAL A 72 -19.10 11.42 -0.64
C VAL A 72 -18.68 11.72 0.79
N ASP A 73 -19.46 11.29 1.79
CA ASP A 73 -19.15 11.59 3.20
C ASP A 73 -17.88 10.87 3.70
N ALA A 74 -17.47 9.80 3.04
CA ALA A 74 -16.27 9.05 3.40
C ALA A 74 -14.97 9.68 2.87
N VAL A 75 -15.03 10.38 1.73
CA VAL A 75 -13.82 10.86 1.04
C VAL A 75 -13.83 12.34 0.68
N TYR A 76 -14.95 13.04 0.72
CA TYR A 76 -15.05 14.45 0.36
C TYR A 76 -15.01 15.33 1.60
N LEU A 77 -14.11 16.32 1.61
CA LEU A 77 -14.06 17.32 2.66
C LEU A 77 -14.53 18.68 2.11
N PRO A 78 -15.75 19.15 2.48
CA PRO A 78 -16.28 20.43 2.00
C PRO A 78 -15.35 21.62 2.27
N ALA A 79 -14.70 21.63 3.44
CA ALA A 79 -13.75 22.68 3.83
C ALA A 79 -12.50 22.75 2.95
N ARG A 80 -12.15 21.66 2.26
CA ARG A 80 -11.01 21.59 1.34
C ARG A 80 -11.43 21.45 -0.13
N ARG A 81 -12.75 21.48 -0.41
CA ARG A 81 -13.36 21.35 -1.74
C ARG A 81 -12.76 20.21 -2.56
N GLY A 82 -12.51 19.06 -1.95
CA GLY A 82 -11.89 17.94 -2.64
C GLY A 82 -11.76 16.68 -1.79
N SER A 83 -11.39 15.59 -2.45
CA SER A 83 -11.07 14.33 -1.80
C SER A 83 -9.59 14.19 -1.52
N LEU A 84 -9.26 13.91 -0.27
CA LEU A 84 -7.89 13.76 0.17
C LEU A 84 -7.42 12.31 -0.01
N GLN A 85 -6.16 12.15 -0.40
CA GLN A 85 -5.55 10.85 -0.71
C GLN A 85 -5.61 9.86 0.46
N LEU A 86 -5.48 10.34 1.70
CA LEU A 86 -5.51 9.49 2.89
C LEU A 86 -6.90 8.89 3.11
N GLU A 87 -7.94 9.70 2.93
CA GLU A 87 -9.35 9.35 3.06
C GLU A 87 -9.76 8.37 1.97
N MET A 88 -9.26 8.56 0.74
CA MET A 88 -9.45 7.62 -0.38
C MET A 88 -8.92 6.22 -0.02
N LEU A 89 -7.71 6.13 0.56
CA LEU A 89 -7.14 4.85 1.00
C LEU A 89 -7.89 4.27 2.21
N ALA A 90 -8.27 5.11 3.17
CA ALA A 90 -8.95 4.69 4.41
C ALA A 90 -10.40 4.23 4.18
N ALA A 91 -11.04 4.64 3.08
CA ALA A 91 -12.37 4.19 2.71
C ALA A 91 -12.37 2.73 2.23
N VAL A 92 -11.33 2.30 1.51
CA VAL A 92 -11.28 0.99 0.82
C VAL A 92 -11.47 -0.21 1.77
N PRO A 93 -10.82 -0.33 2.94
CA PRO A 93 -11.01 -1.47 3.83
C PRO A 93 -12.45 -1.68 4.31
N ARG A 94 -13.27 -0.62 4.39
CA ARG A 94 -14.68 -0.73 4.76
C ARG A 94 -15.50 -1.52 3.74
N HIS A 95 -14.98 -1.64 2.52
CA HIS A 95 -15.57 -2.43 1.44
C HIS A 95 -14.93 -3.81 1.30
N GLY A 96 -14.16 -4.26 2.30
CA GLY A 96 -13.55 -5.59 2.30
C GLY A 96 -12.36 -5.75 1.36
N LEU A 97 -11.82 -4.65 0.84
CA LEU A 97 -10.71 -4.61 -0.11
C LEU A 97 -9.44 -4.03 0.54
N VAL A 98 -8.28 -4.35 -0.03
CA VAL A 98 -6.98 -3.82 0.37
C VAL A 98 -6.60 -2.72 -0.61
N ALA A 99 -6.35 -1.51 -0.10
CA ALA A 99 -5.76 -0.43 -0.89
C ALA A 99 -4.24 -0.57 -0.85
N THR A 100 -3.60 -0.69 -2.01
CA THR A 100 -2.14 -0.75 -2.10
C THR A 100 -1.64 0.30 -3.07
N ARG A 101 -0.80 1.20 -2.56
CA ARG A 101 -0.10 2.18 -3.40
C ARG A 101 0.88 1.43 -4.30
N ILE A 102 0.93 1.84 -5.57
CA ILE A 102 1.90 1.29 -6.51
C ILE A 102 3.17 2.15 -6.52
N ALA A 103 4.25 1.60 -7.04
CA ALA A 103 5.47 2.37 -7.21
C ALA A 103 5.23 3.61 -8.10
N PRO A 104 5.88 4.75 -7.82
CA PRO A 104 5.66 6.03 -8.53
C PRO A 104 6.32 6.04 -9.91
N ARG A 105 5.94 5.09 -10.77
CA ARG A 105 6.54 4.85 -12.09
C ARG A 105 5.49 4.30 -13.07
N LEU A 106 5.61 4.67 -14.34
CA LEU A 106 4.68 4.22 -15.39
C LEU A 106 4.69 2.70 -15.58
N ASP A 107 5.86 2.06 -15.51
CA ASP A 107 6.00 0.62 -15.68
C ASP A 107 5.16 -0.18 -14.66
N ALA A 108 5.13 0.27 -13.40
CA ALA A 108 4.31 -0.31 -12.35
C ALA A 108 2.81 -0.18 -12.66
N LEU A 109 2.38 0.99 -13.14
CA LEU A 109 0.99 1.22 -13.53
C LEU A 109 0.58 0.30 -14.69
N LEU A 110 1.42 0.18 -15.72
CA LEU A 110 1.15 -0.68 -16.87
C LEU A 110 1.13 -2.17 -16.48
N ALA A 111 1.99 -2.59 -15.55
CA ALA A 111 1.98 -3.95 -15.00
C ALA A 111 0.67 -4.28 -14.26
N GLU A 112 0.11 -3.33 -13.50
CA GLU A 112 -1.21 -3.52 -12.89
C GLU A 112 -2.33 -3.67 -13.92
N LEU A 113 -2.33 -2.80 -14.94
CA LEU A 113 -3.33 -2.88 -16.01
C LEU A 113 -3.27 -4.23 -16.72
N ALA A 114 -2.06 -4.70 -17.03
CA ALA A 114 -1.85 -6.01 -17.65
C ALA A 114 -2.24 -7.19 -16.76
N ALA A 115 -2.17 -7.03 -15.44
CA ALA A 115 -2.70 -7.99 -14.47
C ALA A 115 -4.22 -7.91 -14.30
N GLY A 116 -4.89 -6.98 -14.99
CA GLY A 116 -6.34 -6.81 -14.92
C GLY A 116 -6.81 -5.88 -13.81
N HIS A 117 -5.92 -5.08 -13.23
CA HIS A 117 -6.23 -4.19 -12.11
C HIS A 117 -6.37 -2.74 -12.58
N PRO A 118 -7.57 -2.14 -12.55
CA PRO A 118 -7.72 -0.71 -12.78
C PRO A 118 -6.98 0.10 -11.72
N VAL A 119 -6.27 1.15 -12.15
CA VAL A 119 -5.42 1.94 -11.25
C VAL A 119 -6.05 3.31 -11.03
N LEU A 120 -6.36 3.64 -9.78
CA LEU A 120 -6.82 4.98 -9.43
C LEU A 120 -5.60 5.90 -9.33
N VAL A 121 -5.64 7.02 -10.04
CA VAL A 121 -4.54 7.98 -10.14
C VAL A 121 -5.00 9.38 -9.77
N MET A 122 -4.08 10.19 -9.25
CA MET A 122 -4.30 11.62 -9.02
C MET A 122 -3.43 12.43 -9.97
N GLN A 123 -4.04 13.30 -10.77
CA GLN A 123 -3.36 14.18 -11.71
C GLN A 123 -3.56 15.63 -11.32
N ASN A 124 -2.63 16.49 -11.72
CA ASN A 124 -2.85 17.93 -11.79
C ASN A 124 -2.89 18.36 -13.26
N MET A 125 -4.10 18.59 -13.75
CA MET A 125 -4.39 18.99 -15.13
C MET A 125 -4.13 20.49 -15.37
N GLY A 126 -3.95 21.28 -14.30
CA GLY A 126 -3.64 22.71 -14.36
C GLY A 126 -2.15 22.99 -14.51
N LEU A 127 -1.69 24.13 -14.00
CA LEU A 127 -0.26 24.46 -13.89
C LEU A 127 0.19 24.33 -12.43
N SER A 128 1.50 24.27 -12.17
CA SER A 128 2.02 24.15 -10.81
C SER A 128 1.62 25.33 -9.91
N TRP A 129 1.47 26.53 -10.49
CA TRP A 129 1.05 27.76 -9.80
C TRP A 129 -0.48 28.00 -9.82
N ALA A 130 -1.23 27.22 -10.59
CA ALA A 130 -2.68 27.25 -10.67
C ALA A 130 -3.20 25.81 -10.85
N PRO A 131 -3.19 25.00 -9.76
CA PRO A 131 -3.47 23.57 -9.86
C PRO A 131 -4.95 23.30 -10.18
N SER A 132 -5.17 22.25 -10.96
CA SER A 132 -6.49 21.64 -11.18
C SER A 132 -6.36 20.15 -10.86
N TRP A 133 -6.67 19.79 -9.61
CA TRP A 133 -6.53 18.43 -9.10
C TRP A 133 -7.67 17.55 -9.60
N HIS A 134 -7.32 16.39 -10.13
CA HIS A 134 -8.26 15.49 -10.81
C HIS A 134 -7.96 14.04 -10.49
N TYR A 135 -8.97 13.29 -10.07
CA TYR A 135 -8.88 11.84 -9.98
C TYR A 135 -9.38 11.21 -11.28
N ALA A 136 -8.66 10.19 -11.73
CA ALA A 136 -9.03 9.36 -12.86
C ALA A 136 -8.75 7.90 -12.53
N VAL A 137 -9.26 7.00 -13.37
CA VAL A 137 -8.92 5.57 -13.29
C VAL A 137 -8.30 5.14 -14.61
N ALA A 138 -7.04 4.72 -14.58
CA ALA A 138 -6.42 4.07 -15.71
C ALA A 138 -7.02 2.68 -15.88
N VAL A 139 -7.42 2.38 -17.12
CA VAL A 139 -8.11 1.14 -17.50
C VAL A 139 -7.49 0.48 -18.72
N GLY A 140 -6.44 1.05 -19.31
CA GLY A 140 -5.79 0.45 -20.46
C GLY A 140 -4.63 1.25 -20.99
N TYR A 141 -3.95 0.68 -21.97
CA TYR A 141 -2.86 1.32 -22.68
C TYR A 141 -2.69 0.71 -24.09
N GLU A 142 -2.00 1.45 -24.96
CA GLU A 142 -1.54 1.01 -26.27
C GLU A 142 -0.08 1.43 -26.45
N LEU A 143 0.85 0.47 -26.44
CA LEU A 143 2.28 0.76 -26.49
C LEU A 143 2.71 1.35 -27.83
N ALA A 144 2.11 0.90 -28.95
CA ALA A 144 2.47 1.38 -30.28
C ALA A 144 2.13 2.86 -30.46
N ARG A 145 1.04 3.31 -29.83
CA ARG A 145 0.58 4.71 -29.85
C ARG A 145 1.11 5.53 -28.65
N ARG A 146 1.71 4.86 -27.66
CA ARG A 146 2.14 5.45 -26.38
C ARG A 146 0.99 6.18 -25.69
N GLU A 147 -0.16 5.53 -25.61
CA GLU A 147 -1.38 6.09 -25.04
C GLU A 147 -1.84 5.30 -23.82
N LEU A 148 -2.28 6.02 -22.80
CA LEU A 148 -3.02 5.51 -21.66
C LEU A 148 -4.52 5.78 -21.86
N ILE A 149 -5.36 4.82 -21.47
CA ILE A 149 -6.81 4.92 -21.54
C ILE A 149 -7.34 5.12 -20.12
N LEU A 150 -8.09 6.20 -19.91
CA LEU A 150 -8.60 6.64 -18.62
C LEU A 150 -10.15 6.68 -18.61
N ARG A 151 -10.75 6.33 -17.47
CA ARG A 151 -12.06 6.83 -17.05
C ARG A 151 -11.84 8.19 -16.39
N SER A 152 -12.35 9.27 -16.97
CA SER A 152 -11.99 10.63 -16.53
C SER A 152 -13.10 11.64 -16.80
N GLY A 153 -13.58 12.32 -15.75
CA GLY A 153 -14.62 13.35 -15.87
C GLY A 153 -15.91 12.82 -16.50
N THR A 154 -16.33 13.41 -17.61
CA THR A 154 -17.49 12.96 -18.42
C THR A 154 -17.11 11.98 -19.52
N GLU A 155 -15.81 11.71 -19.71
CA GLU A 155 -15.31 10.81 -20.76
C GLU A 155 -15.12 9.39 -20.22
N ALA A 156 -15.98 8.50 -20.71
CA ALA A 156 -15.87 7.07 -20.42
C ALA A 156 -14.57 6.47 -20.99
N ARG A 157 -14.00 7.04 -22.06
CA ARG A 157 -12.78 6.54 -22.69
C ARG A 157 -11.93 7.71 -23.17
N MET A 158 -11.17 8.29 -22.25
CA MET A 158 -10.20 9.32 -22.57
C MET A 158 -8.86 8.68 -22.93
N ALA A 159 -8.37 8.91 -24.15
CA ALA A 159 -7.02 8.53 -24.55
C ALA A 159 -6.05 9.70 -24.30
N MET A 160 -4.97 9.44 -23.58
CA MET A 160 -3.96 10.44 -23.24
C MET A 160 -2.58 9.89 -23.57
N SER A 161 -1.71 10.69 -24.20
CA SER A 161 -0.33 10.25 -24.45
C SER A 161 0.40 10.01 -23.13
N PHE A 162 1.31 9.02 -23.09
CA PHE A 162 2.15 8.74 -21.93
C PHE A 162 2.91 9.97 -21.46
N ASP A 163 3.41 10.77 -22.40
CA ASP A 163 4.14 12.00 -22.06
C ASP A 163 3.24 13.01 -21.32
N THR A 164 2.02 13.26 -21.80
CA THR A 164 1.06 14.15 -21.12
C THR A 164 0.63 13.59 -19.76
N PHE A 165 0.37 12.29 -19.70
CA PHE A 165 -0.01 11.61 -18.46
C PHE A 165 1.09 11.74 -17.41
N GLU A 166 2.33 11.39 -17.74
CA GLU A 166 3.47 11.47 -16.81
C GLU A 166 3.69 12.89 -16.29
N HIS A 167 3.61 13.91 -17.15
CA HIS A 167 3.78 15.30 -16.71
C HIS A 167 2.70 15.77 -15.73
N THR A 168 1.45 15.33 -15.93
CA THR A 168 0.32 15.70 -15.05
C THR A 168 0.29 14.86 -13.78
N TRP A 169 0.75 13.61 -13.83
CA TRP A 169 0.86 12.68 -12.71
C TRP A 169 2.05 13.00 -11.79
N ALA A 170 3.20 13.40 -12.35
CA ALA A 170 4.39 13.79 -11.57
C ALA A 170 4.10 14.90 -10.55
N ARG A 171 3.18 15.81 -10.88
CA ARG A 171 2.76 16.92 -10.02
C ARG A 171 2.03 16.47 -8.75
N SER A 172 1.45 15.26 -8.73
CA SER A 172 0.88 14.65 -7.52
C SER A 172 1.89 13.78 -6.76
N GLY A 173 3.15 13.75 -7.19
CA GLY A 173 4.14 12.80 -6.71
C GLY A 173 3.93 11.39 -7.25
N HIS A 174 3.33 11.27 -8.45
CA HIS A 174 2.93 10.00 -9.06
C HIS A 174 2.03 9.16 -8.13
N TRP A 175 1.08 9.82 -7.47
CA TRP A 175 0.20 9.12 -6.54
C TRP A 175 -0.79 8.24 -7.31
N ALA A 176 -0.79 6.95 -6.98
CA ALA A 176 -1.69 5.95 -7.53
C ALA A 176 -1.84 4.76 -6.59
N PHE A 177 -2.97 4.07 -6.67
CA PHE A 177 -3.20 2.83 -5.94
C PHE A 177 -4.18 1.90 -6.67
N VAL A 178 -4.13 0.62 -6.29
CA VAL A 178 -5.12 -0.39 -6.68
C VAL A 178 -5.92 -0.84 -5.45
N ALA A 179 -7.18 -1.22 -5.65
CA ALA A 179 -8.02 -1.82 -4.62
C ALA A 179 -8.32 -3.27 -5.00
N LEU A 180 -7.87 -4.23 -4.19
CA LEU A 180 -7.97 -5.66 -4.51
C LEU A 180 -8.53 -6.48 -3.34
N PRO A 181 -9.23 -7.59 -3.60
CA PRO A 181 -9.65 -8.50 -2.54
C PRO A 181 -8.46 -9.05 -1.75
N PRO A 182 -8.61 -9.31 -0.43
CA PRO A 182 -7.56 -9.95 0.34
C PRO A 182 -7.20 -11.32 -0.26
N GLY A 183 -5.92 -11.54 -0.47
CA GLY A 183 -5.39 -12.74 -1.13
C GLY A 183 -5.00 -12.54 -2.59
N THR A 184 -5.56 -11.52 -3.25
CA THR A 184 -5.06 -11.02 -4.53
C THR A 184 -4.07 -9.88 -4.26
N LEU A 185 -2.87 -9.98 -4.83
CA LEU A 185 -1.81 -8.99 -4.61
C LEU A 185 -1.58 -8.17 -5.88
N PRO A 186 -1.28 -6.87 -5.78
CA PRO A 186 -0.88 -6.04 -6.91
C PRO A 186 0.32 -6.67 -7.64
N ALA A 187 0.41 -6.49 -8.94
CA ALA A 187 1.50 -7.04 -9.74
C ALA A 187 2.85 -6.37 -9.48
N SER A 188 2.82 -5.09 -9.12
CA SER A 188 4.01 -4.21 -9.02
C SER A 188 4.44 -3.88 -7.59
N ALA A 189 3.60 -4.18 -6.58
CA ALA A 189 3.86 -3.82 -5.19
C ALA A 189 4.95 -4.69 -4.55
N GLY A 190 5.86 -4.04 -3.81
CA GLY A 190 6.85 -4.70 -2.97
C GLY A 190 6.33 -5.03 -1.58
N ALA A 191 7.19 -5.60 -0.74
CA ALA A 191 6.82 -6.03 0.60
C ALA A 191 6.34 -4.88 1.49
N ALA A 192 6.97 -3.70 1.38
CA ALA A 192 6.63 -2.52 2.18
C ALA A 192 5.23 -1.99 1.82
N GLU A 193 4.93 -1.82 0.53
CA GLU A 193 3.62 -1.34 0.08
C GLU A 193 2.49 -2.31 0.44
N LEU A 194 2.77 -3.62 0.33
CA LEU A 194 1.85 -4.68 0.77
C LEU A 194 1.59 -4.61 2.27
N ALA A 195 2.64 -4.47 3.08
CA ALA A 195 2.53 -4.38 4.53
C ALA A 195 1.69 -3.16 4.96
N ASP A 196 1.95 -1.99 4.39
CA ASP A 196 1.20 -0.76 4.69
C ASP A 196 -0.30 -0.94 4.42
N GLY A 197 -0.65 -1.44 3.23
CA GLY A 197 -2.05 -1.67 2.85
C GLY A 197 -2.74 -2.73 3.74
N LEU A 198 -2.05 -3.83 4.03
CA LEU A 198 -2.59 -4.91 4.84
C LEU A 198 -2.73 -4.55 6.33
N ILE A 199 -1.81 -3.75 6.89
CA ILE A 199 -1.92 -3.22 8.26
C ILE A 199 -3.13 -2.29 8.36
N ALA A 200 -3.34 -1.41 7.39
CA ALA A 200 -4.52 -0.55 7.35
C ALA A 200 -5.81 -1.38 7.23
N TYR A 201 -5.79 -2.40 6.37
CA TYR A 201 -6.92 -3.32 6.18
C TYR A 201 -7.27 -4.10 7.45
N ALA A 202 -6.28 -4.68 8.11
CA ALA A 202 -6.46 -5.54 9.29
C ALA A 202 -7.10 -4.83 10.49
N ARG A 203 -7.03 -3.50 10.57
CA ARG A 203 -7.69 -2.71 11.62
C ARG A 203 -9.22 -2.74 11.53
N LEU A 204 -9.78 -2.96 10.34
CA LEU A 204 -11.21 -2.93 10.08
C LEU A 204 -11.77 -4.29 9.62
N ALA A 205 -10.90 -5.14 9.06
CA ALA A 205 -11.28 -6.43 8.52
C ALA A 205 -11.54 -7.50 9.60
N ARG A 206 -12.27 -8.56 9.22
CA ARG A 206 -12.32 -9.77 10.03
C ARG A 206 -10.91 -10.38 10.10
N PRO A 207 -10.48 -10.91 11.26
CA PRO A 207 -9.14 -11.50 11.41
C PRO A 207 -8.80 -12.56 10.36
N ALA A 208 -9.76 -13.40 9.97
CA ALA A 208 -9.57 -14.42 8.94
C ALA A 208 -9.31 -13.82 7.53
N ASP A 209 -9.96 -12.71 7.18
CA ASP A 209 -9.71 -12.04 5.90
C ASP A 209 -8.34 -11.33 5.89
N ALA A 210 -7.97 -10.71 7.01
CA ALA A 210 -6.63 -10.14 7.18
C ALA A 210 -5.54 -11.22 7.07
N ALA A 211 -5.74 -12.37 7.72
CA ALA A 211 -4.83 -13.50 7.64
C ALA A 211 -4.68 -14.00 6.20
N ARG A 212 -5.76 -14.07 5.42
CA ARG A 212 -5.70 -14.42 3.99
C ARG A 212 -4.84 -13.44 3.19
N GLY A 213 -4.98 -12.13 3.42
CA GLY A 213 -4.17 -11.10 2.77
C GLY A 213 -2.69 -11.20 3.12
N PHE A 214 -2.37 -11.27 4.42
CA PHE A 214 -1.00 -11.43 4.88
C PHE A 214 -0.37 -12.77 4.45
N ALA A 215 -1.15 -13.85 4.36
CA ALA A 215 -0.66 -15.15 3.89
C ALA A 215 -0.18 -15.08 2.44
N ALA A 216 -0.96 -14.45 1.56
CA ALA A 216 -0.56 -14.25 0.18
C ALA A 216 0.72 -13.39 0.10
N ALA A 217 0.78 -12.30 0.86
CA ALA A 217 1.94 -11.40 0.84
C ALA A 217 3.20 -12.07 1.41
N ALA A 218 3.10 -12.82 2.50
CA ALA A 218 4.20 -13.58 3.09
C ALA A 218 4.66 -14.73 2.18
N ALA A 219 3.76 -15.34 1.40
CA ALA A 219 4.16 -16.34 0.41
C ALA A 219 5.02 -15.73 -0.72
N ARG A 220 4.73 -14.49 -1.13
CA ARG A 220 5.52 -13.76 -2.13
C ARG A 220 6.82 -13.19 -1.56
N HIS A 221 6.80 -12.75 -0.30
CA HIS A 221 7.93 -12.14 0.39
C HIS A 221 8.23 -12.88 1.70
N PRO A 222 8.74 -14.12 1.60
CA PRO A 222 8.88 -15.00 2.76
C PRO A 222 9.96 -14.55 3.75
N ASP A 223 10.85 -13.65 3.34
CA ASP A 223 11.91 -13.07 4.18
C ASP A 223 11.50 -11.74 4.85
N ASP A 224 10.25 -11.28 4.67
CA ASP A 224 9.76 -10.04 5.28
C ASP A 224 9.14 -10.28 6.66
N ALA A 225 9.80 -9.75 7.69
CA ALA A 225 9.37 -9.92 9.07
C ALA A 225 8.04 -9.21 9.38
N THR A 226 7.76 -8.07 8.75
CA THR A 226 6.52 -7.31 8.99
C THR A 226 5.30 -8.09 8.50
N LEU A 227 5.40 -8.65 7.29
CA LEU A 227 4.34 -9.49 6.72
C LEU A 227 4.12 -10.76 7.54
N ALA A 228 5.19 -11.42 8.01
CA ALA A 228 5.08 -12.58 8.88
C ALA A 228 4.46 -12.27 10.26
N VAL A 229 4.83 -11.15 10.88
CA VAL A 229 4.21 -10.67 12.12
C VAL A 229 2.73 -10.34 11.91
N GLY A 230 2.38 -9.66 10.81
CA GLY A 230 1.00 -9.35 10.45
C GLY A 230 0.16 -10.61 10.22
N LEU A 231 0.72 -11.63 9.55
CA LEU A 231 0.09 -12.94 9.40
C LEU A 231 -0.17 -13.62 10.74
N ALA A 232 0.87 -13.73 11.58
CA ALA A 232 0.77 -14.38 12.88
C ALA A 232 -0.22 -13.66 13.81
N GLY A 233 -0.20 -12.33 13.83
CA GLY A 233 -1.16 -11.53 14.58
C GLY A 233 -2.61 -11.75 14.12
N SER A 234 -2.83 -11.82 12.79
CA SER A 234 -4.15 -12.08 12.23
C SER A 234 -4.63 -13.51 12.49
N GLN A 235 -3.74 -14.51 12.40
CA GLN A 235 -4.03 -15.90 12.77
C GLN A 235 -4.41 -16.03 14.24
N HIS A 236 -3.65 -15.38 15.13
CA HIS A 236 -3.95 -15.37 16.56
C HIS A 236 -5.31 -14.72 16.84
N ALA A 237 -5.59 -13.56 16.24
CA ALA A 237 -6.88 -12.88 16.37
C ALA A 237 -8.04 -13.67 15.76
N ALA A 238 -7.77 -14.55 14.79
CA ALA A 238 -8.75 -15.50 14.24
C ALA A 238 -8.98 -16.74 15.13
N GLY A 239 -8.32 -16.83 16.29
CA GLY A 239 -8.46 -17.96 17.22
C GLY A 239 -7.51 -19.12 16.93
N ASP A 240 -6.49 -18.95 16.08
CA ASP A 240 -5.49 -19.98 15.77
C ASP A 240 -4.08 -19.57 16.23
N PRO A 241 -3.80 -19.64 17.55
CA PRO A 241 -2.47 -19.37 18.08
C PRO A 241 -1.42 -20.41 17.66
N ALA A 242 -1.84 -21.61 17.24
CA ALA A 242 -0.91 -22.64 16.78
C ALA A 242 -0.35 -22.30 15.40
N ALA A 243 -1.20 -21.84 14.47
CA ALA A 243 -0.76 -21.32 13.19
C ALA A 243 0.11 -20.07 13.35
N ALA A 244 -0.26 -19.16 14.24
CA ALA A 244 0.55 -17.97 14.55
C ALA A 244 1.96 -18.34 15.00
N GLU A 245 2.08 -19.32 15.91
CA GLU A 245 3.37 -19.81 16.40
C GLU A 245 4.18 -20.46 15.27
N ALA A 246 3.53 -21.30 14.45
CA ALA A 246 4.17 -21.97 13.32
C ALA A 246 4.73 -20.97 12.31
N THR A 247 3.96 -19.93 11.96
CA THR A 247 4.38 -18.84 11.07
C THR A 247 5.63 -18.13 11.58
N LEU A 248 5.64 -17.73 12.86
CA LEU A 248 6.77 -17.00 13.45
C LEU A 248 8.03 -17.86 13.50
N ARG A 249 7.91 -19.14 13.91
CA ARG A 249 9.05 -20.07 13.94
C ARG A 249 9.60 -20.36 12.55
N ALA A 250 8.73 -20.62 11.58
CA ALA A 250 9.15 -20.89 10.20
C ALA A 250 9.90 -19.70 9.60
N THR A 251 9.44 -18.47 9.88
CA THR A 251 10.10 -17.25 9.40
C THR A 251 11.43 -17.00 10.11
N LEU A 252 11.49 -17.21 11.44
CA LEU A 252 12.74 -17.10 12.21
C LEU A 252 13.83 -18.07 11.74
N ALA A 253 13.44 -19.25 11.24
CA ALA A 253 14.37 -20.24 10.71
C ALA A 253 15.01 -19.84 9.36
N ARG A 254 14.57 -18.73 8.73
CA ARG A 254 15.10 -18.32 7.43
C ARG A 254 16.49 -17.66 7.56
N PRO A 255 17.46 -18.06 6.72
CA PRO A 255 18.84 -17.59 6.82
C PRO A 255 19.04 -16.15 6.34
N ALA A 256 18.24 -15.70 5.37
CA ALA A 256 18.35 -14.38 4.76
C ALA A 256 17.67 -13.25 5.57
N LEU A 257 17.12 -13.57 6.74
CA LEU A 257 16.35 -12.62 7.53
C LEU A 257 17.24 -11.56 8.19
N PRO A 258 16.98 -10.25 7.98
CA PRO A 258 17.73 -9.18 8.63
C PRO A 258 17.65 -9.26 10.17
N ALA A 259 18.72 -8.83 10.86
CA ALA A 259 18.80 -8.89 12.32
C ALA A 259 17.62 -8.18 13.02
N ALA A 260 17.29 -6.95 12.60
CA ALA A 260 16.15 -6.22 13.17
C ALA A 260 14.80 -6.92 12.93
N GLY A 261 14.65 -7.65 11.81
CA GLY A 261 13.46 -8.47 11.55
C GLY A 261 13.41 -9.72 12.41
N ARG A 262 14.58 -10.32 12.69
CA ARG A 262 14.71 -11.46 13.61
C ARG A 262 14.30 -11.08 15.04
N ASP A 263 14.73 -9.92 15.51
CA ASP A 263 14.36 -9.40 16.83
C ASP A 263 12.85 -9.13 16.94
N ALA A 264 12.26 -8.54 15.90
CA ALA A 264 10.82 -8.30 15.80
C ALA A 264 10.02 -9.61 15.95
N LEU A 265 10.39 -10.64 15.19
CA LEU A 265 9.73 -11.93 15.21
C LEU A 265 9.91 -12.64 16.55
N ALA A 266 11.12 -12.63 17.11
CA ALA A 266 11.42 -13.24 18.40
C ALA A 266 10.61 -12.59 19.53
N ASN A 267 10.49 -11.25 19.53
CA ASN A 267 9.66 -10.53 20.49
C ASN A 267 8.16 -10.88 20.35
N ASN A 268 7.65 -10.96 19.12
CA ASN A 268 6.26 -11.36 18.88
C ASN A 268 6.00 -12.83 19.27
N LEU A 269 6.94 -13.73 18.99
CA LEU A 269 6.86 -15.14 19.39
C LEU A 269 6.89 -15.28 20.91
N ALA A 270 7.73 -14.52 21.60
CA ALA A 270 7.78 -14.52 23.05
C ALA A 270 6.46 -14.06 23.69
N ASN A 271 5.84 -12.99 23.17
CA ASN A 271 4.52 -12.56 23.64
C ASN A 271 3.45 -13.66 23.44
N LEU A 272 3.44 -14.32 22.28
CA LEU A 272 2.52 -15.42 21.98
C LEU A 272 2.74 -16.61 22.92
N LEU A 273 3.99 -17.01 23.15
CA LEU A 273 4.36 -18.11 24.04
C LEU A 273 4.01 -17.80 25.50
N ALA A 274 4.25 -16.56 25.94
CA ALA A 274 3.90 -16.10 27.28
C ALA A 274 2.40 -16.16 27.53
N GLY A 275 1.58 -15.72 26.58
CA GLY A 275 0.12 -15.85 26.65
C GLY A 275 -0.39 -17.30 26.75
N ARG A 276 0.45 -18.27 26.37
CA ARG A 276 0.19 -19.72 26.48
C ARG A 276 0.87 -20.37 27.69
N GLY A 277 1.43 -19.58 28.61
CA GLY A 277 2.11 -20.06 29.82
C GLY A 277 3.51 -20.63 29.60
N ARG A 278 4.08 -20.56 28.39
CA ARG A 278 5.43 -21.05 28.06
C ARG A 278 6.49 -19.99 28.38
N HIS A 279 6.53 -19.58 29.65
CA HIS A 279 7.32 -18.42 30.09
C HIS A 279 8.84 -18.61 29.95
N ASP A 280 9.37 -19.80 30.22
CA ASP A 280 10.82 -20.07 30.12
C ASP A 280 11.32 -19.90 28.69
N GLU A 281 10.58 -20.43 27.72
CA GLU A 281 10.92 -20.29 26.31
C GLU A 281 10.73 -18.87 25.80
N ALA A 282 9.66 -18.19 26.23
CA ALA A 282 9.44 -16.79 25.91
C ALA A 282 10.61 -15.91 26.41
N GLU A 283 11.04 -16.11 27.66
CA GLU A 283 12.17 -15.38 28.24
C GLU A 283 13.48 -15.65 27.50
N ALA A 284 13.75 -16.91 27.14
CA ALA A 284 14.95 -17.28 26.37
C ALA A 284 15.05 -16.56 25.01
N LEU A 285 13.90 -16.27 24.38
CA LEU A 285 13.86 -15.55 23.10
C LEU A 285 14.17 -14.05 23.23
N VAL A 286 13.66 -13.38 24.27
CA VAL A 286 13.78 -11.91 24.38
C VAL A 286 14.91 -11.42 25.29
N ALA A 287 15.43 -12.26 26.20
CA ALA A 287 16.50 -11.85 27.11
C ALA A 287 17.78 -11.35 26.38
N PRO A 288 18.26 -12.01 25.29
CA PRO A 288 19.40 -11.50 24.53
C PRO A 288 19.12 -10.14 23.87
N ILE A 289 17.91 -9.94 23.35
CA ILE A 289 17.48 -8.71 22.68
C ILE A 289 17.37 -7.55 23.66
N ALA A 290 16.87 -7.81 24.88
CA ALA A 290 16.75 -6.81 25.94
C ALA A 290 18.11 -6.34 26.49
N ALA A 291 19.15 -7.17 26.37
CA ALA A 291 20.52 -6.90 26.80
C ALA A 291 21.37 -6.23 25.71
N ALA A 292 21.06 -6.48 24.44
CA ALA A 292 21.78 -5.92 23.31
C ALA A 292 21.36 -4.48 22.97
N ASP A 293 22.23 -3.75 22.28
CA ASP A 293 21.86 -2.48 21.70
C ASP A 293 21.13 -2.65 20.36
N GLY A 294 19.98 -1.99 20.20
CA GLY A 294 19.20 -2.10 18.97
C GLY A 294 17.82 -1.46 19.06
N PRO A 295 17.11 -1.36 17.91
CA PRO A 295 15.79 -0.72 17.83
C PRO A 295 14.71 -1.48 18.61
N TRP A 296 14.92 -2.76 18.90
CA TRP A 296 13.96 -3.61 19.64
C TRP A 296 14.27 -3.74 21.14
N ARG A 297 15.34 -3.11 21.65
CA ARG A 297 15.77 -3.26 23.05
C ARG A 297 14.66 -2.94 24.04
N ASP A 298 14.01 -1.79 23.87
CA ASP A 298 13.02 -1.30 24.83
C ASP A 298 11.73 -2.12 24.78
N ALA A 299 11.30 -2.51 23.57
CA ALA A 299 10.17 -3.43 23.38
C ALA A 299 10.46 -4.80 24.02
N ALA A 300 11.66 -5.36 23.81
CA ALA A 300 12.07 -6.63 24.39
C ALA A 300 12.18 -6.56 25.92
N ARG A 301 12.64 -5.44 26.48
CA ARG A 301 12.64 -5.20 27.95
C ARG A 301 11.22 -5.19 28.51
N ALA A 302 10.29 -4.52 27.83
CA ALA A 302 8.89 -4.50 28.24
C ALA A 302 8.26 -5.90 28.22
N THR A 303 8.47 -6.65 27.12
CA THR A 303 8.01 -8.05 27.02
C THR A 303 8.65 -8.94 28.09
N LEU A 304 9.95 -8.83 28.33
CA LEU A 304 10.66 -9.59 29.36
C LEU A 304 10.12 -9.29 30.77
N ALA A 305 9.86 -8.01 31.07
CA ALA A 305 9.28 -7.60 32.34
C ALA A 305 7.86 -8.19 32.53
N ALA A 306 7.03 -8.18 31.48
CA ALA A 306 5.70 -8.76 31.51
C ALA A 306 5.73 -10.28 31.73
N ILE A 307 6.65 -10.99 31.06
CA ILE A 307 6.86 -12.44 31.24
C ILE A 307 7.21 -12.76 32.70
N ARG A 308 8.16 -12.02 33.28
CA ARG A 308 8.60 -12.22 34.67
C ARG A 308 7.50 -11.91 35.67
N ALA A 309 6.71 -10.86 35.44
CA ALA A 309 5.55 -10.53 36.26
C ALA A 309 4.49 -11.65 36.22
N ALA A 310 4.23 -12.25 35.06
CA ALA A 310 3.29 -13.35 34.91
C ALA A 310 3.75 -14.66 35.58
N ARG A 311 5.06 -14.83 35.84
CA ARG A 311 5.64 -15.96 36.59
C ARG A 311 5.54 -15.80 38.11
N ALA A 312 5.39 -14.58 38.61
CA ALA A 312 5.38 -14.34 40.05
C ALA A 312 4.15 -15.03 40.70
N PRO A 313 4.32 -15.74 41.82
CA PRO A 313 3.19 -16.35 42.52
C PRO A 313 2.19 -15.26 42.90
N LYS A 314 0.89 -15.47 42.59
CA LYS A 314 -0.17 -14.58 43.09
C LYS A 314 -0.11 -14.59 44.61
N ALA A 315 0.07 -13.42 45.22
CA ALA A 315 0.01 -13.28 46.67
C ALA A 315 -1.31 -13.88 47.18
N PRO A 316 -1.29 -14.67 48.27
CA PRO A 316 -2.53 -15.22 48.83
C PRO A 316 -3.46 -14.05 49.20
N PRO A 317 -4.79 -14.20 49.03
CA PRO A 317 -5.73 -13.17 49.43
C PRO A 317 -5.50 -12.82 50.90
N ALA A 318 -5.40 -11.53 51.20
CA ALA A 318 -5.23 -11.06 52.57
C ALA A 318 -6.35 -11.64 53.43
N ALA A 319 -5.99 -12.44 54.44
CA ALA A 319 -6.96 -12.98 55.38
C ALA A 319 -7.63 -11.80 56.10
N THR A 320 -8.90 -11.57 55.80
CA THR A 320 -9.76 -10.66 56.56
C THR A 320 -9.82 -11.18 57.99
N ARG A 321 -9.29 -10.40 58.94
CA ARG A 321 -9.49 -10.60 60.38
C ARG A 321 -10.81 -9.98 60.81
#